data_AF-A0A816T4P1-F1
#
_entry.id   AF-A0A816T4P1-F1
#
_cell.length_a   1.000
_cell.length_b   1.000
_cell.length_c   1.000
_cell.angle_alpha   90.00
_cell.angle_beta   90.00
_cell.angle_gamma   90.00
#
_symmetry.space_group_name_H-M   'P 1'
#
loop_
_entity.id
_entity.type
_entity.pdbx_description
1 polymer ?
#
loop_
_entity_poly.entity_id
_entity_poly.type
_entity_poly.pdbx_seq_one_letter_code
_entity_poly.pdbx_strand_id
1 'polypeptide(L)'
;MININNVLNLFNNLVGRKYPETVHIDPTFKDHELADDLFLLFDQLLNSAELLGANIVTLDFDYYNDDDAEYQEEDNNEDLTSIDGVTYSYDKMCSIVEYSKTHTFLSLRNRYKNIKYKEQLRRMKRYVDSQGTKIQKFRCIDEFVYAEFIRARESSLAVHDSDVRRLTLKKKHAA
;
A
#
# COMPACT_ATOMS: atom_id res chain seq x y z
N MET A 1 3.52 18.85 -21.82
CA MET A 1 2.85 20.08 -21.32
C MET A 1 1.35 19.87 -21.43
N ILE A 2 0.66 19.82 -20.29
CA ILE A 2 -0.81 19.76 -20.27
C ILE A 2 -1.31 21.14 -20.70
N ASN A 3 -2.15 21.18 -21.74
CA ASN A 3 -2.73 22.42 -22.22
C ASN A 3 -3.82 22.87 -21.23
N ILE A 4 -3.54 23.93 -20.47
CA ILE A 4 -4.44 24.48 -19.44
C ILE A 4 -5.83 24.79 -20.02
N ASN A 5 -5.92 25.22 -21.28
CA ASN A 5 -7.20 25.48 -21.94
C ASN A 5 -8.02 24.20 -22.12
N ASN A 6 -7.38 23.05 -22.35
CA ASN A 6 -8.08 21.77 -22.47
C ASN A 6 -8.62 21.29 -21.12
N VAL A 7 -7.88 21.54 -20.04
CA VAL A 7 -8.31 21.18 -18.67
C VAL A 7 -9.48 22.05 -18.24
N LEU A 8 -9.40 23.35 -18.47
CA LEU A 8 -10.50 24.30 -18.18
C LEU A 8 -11.76 23.96 -18.97
N ASN A 9 -11.62 23.64 -20.27
CA ASN A 9 -12.75 23.22 -21.10
C ASN A 9 -13.36 21.89 -20.63
N LEU A 10 -12.56 20.94 -20.16
CA LEU A 10 -13.06 19.67 -19.64
C LEU A 10 -13.82 19.88 -18.32
N PHE A 11 -13.26 20.73 -17.44
CA PHE A 11 -13.86 21.07 -16.15
C PHE A 11 -15.19 21.80 -16.33
N ASN A 12 -15.23 22.83 -17.18
CA ASN A 12 -16.45 23.57 -17.48
C ASN A 12 -17.54 22.68 -18.09
N ASN A 13 -17.17 21.72 -18.95
CA ASN A 13 -18.11 20.73 -19.50
C ASN A 13 -18.66 19.78 -18.42
N LEU A 14 -17.83 19.36 -17.46
CA LEU A 14 -18.25 18.48 -16.37
C LEU A 14 -19.16 19.20 -15.38
N VAL A 15 -18.83 20.44 -15.03
CA VAL A 15 -19.66 21.28 -14.14
C VAL A 15 -21.00 21.60 -14.79
N GLY A 16 -21.01 22.00 -16.08
CA GLY A 16 -22.24 22.29 -16.81
C GLY A 16 -23.15 21.07 -16.99
N ARG A 17 -22.59 19.85 -17.10
CA ARG A 17 -23.38 18.60 -17.13
C ARG A 17 -23.96 18.22 -15.78
N LYS A 18 -23.23 18.48 -14.69
CA LYS A 18 -23.63 18.08 -13.34
C LYS A 18 -24.59 19.09 -12.69
N TYR A 19 -24.49 20.36 -13.07
CA TYR A 19 -25.29 21.46 -12.53
C TYR A 19 -25.83 22.35 -13.67
N PRO A 20 -26.81 21.87 -14.45
CA PRO A 20 -27.31 22.55 -15.65
C PRO A 20 -28.00 23.90 -15.36
N GLU A 21 -28.38 24.15 -14.10
CA GLU A 21 -28.98 25.42 -13.66
C GLU A 21 -27.96 26.48 -13.24
N THR A 22 -26.66 26.12 -13.18
CA THR A 22 -25.61 27.09 -12.86
C THR A 22 -25.28 27.91 -14.10
N VAL A 23 -25.74 29.15 -14.11
CA VAL A 23 -25.28 30.15 -15.08
C VAL A 23 -23.80 30.38 -14.78
N HIS A 24 -22.93 30.15 -15.76
CA HIS A 24 -21.53 30.54 -15.65
C HIS A 24 -21.47 32.06 -15.51
N ILE A 25 -21.14 32.53 -14.32
CA ILE A 25 -20.88 33.94 -14.05
C ILE A 25 -19.37 34.07 -14.11
N ASP A 26 -18.89 34.84 -15.09
CA ASP A 26 -17.46 35.18 -15.15
C ASP A 26 -17.08 35.85 -13.83
N PRO A 27 -15.98 35.40 -13.18
CA PRO A 27 -15.60 35.95 -11.89
C PRO A 27 -15.39 37.45 -12.03
N THR A 28 -15.92 38.21 -11.07
CA THR A 28 -15.69 39.65 -11.07
C THR A 28 -14.25 39.94 -10.71
N PHE A 29 -13.75 41.13 -11.04
CA PHE A 29 -12.42 41.57 -10.64
C PHE A 29 -12.19 41.42 -9.12
N LYS A 30 -13.24 41.63 -8.33
CA LYS A 30 -13.21 41.48 -6.87
C LYS A 30 -13.12 40.02 -6.42
N ASP A 31 -13.69 39.08 -7.19
CA ASP A 31 -13.59 37.65 -6.89
C ASP A 31 -12.18 37.12 -7.20
N HIS A 32 -11.53 37.67 -8.22
CA HIS A 32 -10.11 37.40 -8.49
C HIS A 32 -9.20 37.94 -7.38
N GLU A 33 -9.43 39.17 -6.92
CA GLU A 33 -8.69 39.77 -5.79
C GLU A 33 -8.86 38.95 -4.50
N LEU A 34 -10.09 38.52 -4.20
CA LEU A 34 -10.36 37.64 -3.05
C LEU A 34 -9.71 36.26 -3.19
N ALA A 35 -9.66 35.69 -4.40
CA ALA A 35 -9.01 34.42 -4.64
C ALA A 35 -7.48 34.52 -4.46
N ASP A 36 -6.87 35.60 -4.93
CA ASP A 36 -5.44 35.88 -4.76
C ASP A 36 -5.10 36.07 -3.27
N ASP A 37 -5.90 36.85 -2.54
CA ASP A 37 -5.75 37.04 -1.09
C ASP A 37 -5.84 35.71 -0.33
N LEU A 38 -6.79 34.86 -0.71
CA LEU A 38 -7.01 33.56 -0.09
C LEU A 38 -5.86 32.58 -0.40
N PHE A 39 -5.27 32.67 -1.60
CA PHE A 39 -4.10 31.90 -1.98
C PHE A 39 -2.85 32.33 -1.20
N LEU A 40 -2.64 33.64 -1.03
CA LEU A 40 -1.58 34.21 -0.19
C LEU A 40 -1.72 33.78 1.27
N LEU A 41 -2.95 33.73 1.79
CA LEU A 41 -3.23 33.30 3.15
C LEU A 41 -2.91 31.81 3.36
N PHE A 42 -3.21 30.96 2.37
CA PHE A 42 -2.82 29.55 2.40
C PHE A 42 -1.31 29.34 2.32
N ASP A 43 -0.61 30.11 1.49
CA ASP A 43 0.85 30.02 1.38
C ASP A 43 1.54 30.49 2.66
N GLN A 44 1.02 31.55 3.30
CA GLN A 44 1.49 31.99 4.62
C GLN A 44 1.22 30.95 5.72
N LEU A 45 0.06 30.28 5.70
CA LEU A 45 -0.27 29.19 6.62
C LEU A 45 0.67 27.99 6.44
N LEU A 46 0.91 27.57 5.20
CA LEU A 46 1.76 26.42 4.87
C LEU A 46 3.25 26.68 5.17
N ASN A 47 3.70 27.92 5.01
CA ASN A 47 5.09 28.30 5.27
C ASN A 47 5.35 28.76 6.72
N SER A 48 4.31 28.90 7.55
CA SER A 48 4.48 29.14 8.97
C SER A 48 4.89 27.85 9.70
N ALA A 49 6.18 27.71 9.95
CA ALA A 49 6.79 26.52 10.57
C ALA A 49 6.22 26.15 11.96
N GLU A 50 5.50 27.07 12.62
CA GLU A 50 4.86 26.83 13.92
C GLU A 50 3.52 26.06 13.83
N LEU A 51 2.85 26.03 12.67
CA LEU A 51 1.56 25.35 12.51
C LEU A 51 1.67 23.88 12.05
N LEU A 52 2.77 23.52 11.38
CA LEU A 52 3.03 22.14 10.94
C LEU A 52 3.37 21.19 12.11
N GLY A 53 3.80 21.71 13.26
CA GLY A 53 4.13 20.90 14.44
C GLY A 53 2.96 20.63 15.39
N ALA A 54 1.98 21.55 15.46
CA ALA A 54 0.90 21.51 16.45
C ALA A 54 -0.49 21.21 15.86
N ASN A 55 -0.69 21.40 14.55
CA ASN A 55 -1.97 21.18 13.87
C ASN A 55 -1.93 20.06 12.81
N ILE A 56 -0.94 19.16 12.85
CA ILE A 56 -1.20 17.77 12.44
C ILE A 56 -2.09 17.16 13.54
N VAL A 57 -3.33 17.66 13.60
CA VAL A 57 -4.46 16.82 13.97
C VAL A 57 -4.37 15.68 12.98
N THR A 58 -3.91 14.55 13.47
CA THR A 58 -4.19 13.25 12.89
C THR A 58 -5.63 13.28 12.44
N LEU A 59 -5.86 13.43 11.14
CA LEU A 59 -7.17 13.22 10.55
C LEU A 59 -7.51 11.77 10.90
N ASP A 60 -8.25 11.60 12.00
CA ASP A 60 -8.86 10.34 12.38
C ASP A 60 -9.69 9.91 11.18
N PHE A 61 -9.24 8.83 10.56
CA PHE A 61 -9.67 8.33 9.26
C PHE A 61 -10.98 7.54 9.41
N ASP A 62 -11.91 8.04 10.24
CA ASP A 62 -13.07 7.28 10.73
C ASP A 62 -14.39 7.72 10.08
N TYR A 63 -14.35 8.36 8.89
CA TYR A 63 -15.58 8.81 8.21
C TYR A 63 -15.63 8.44 6.72
N TYR A 64 -15.56 7.14 6.43
CA TYR A 64 -16.17 6.53 5.24
C TYR A 64 -16.85 5.22 5.64
N ASN A 65 -18.02 5.34 6.23
CA ASN A 65 -19.03 4.29 6.29
C ASN A 65 -20.28 4.85 5.60
N ASP A 66 -20.44 4.52 4.31
CA ASP A 66 -21.71 4.06 3.73
C ASP A 66 -21.54 3.84 2.21
N ASP A 67 -21.42 2.57 1.84
CA ASP A 67 -22.16 1.92 0.74
C ASP A 67 -21.43 0.62 0.36
N ASP A 68 -21.76 -0.46 1.08
CA ASP A 68 -21.96 -1.82 0.56
C ASP A 68 -21.21 -2.25 -0.72
N ALA A 69 -19.89 -2.10 -0.72
CA ALA A 69 -19.02 -3.04 -1.40
C ALA A 69 -18.37 -3.89 -0.30
N GLU A 70 -19.06 -4.97 0.03
CA GLU A 70 -18.53 -6.14 0.71
C GLU A 70 -17.22 -6.52 0.03
N TYR A 71 -16.10 -5.94 0.47
CA TYR A 71 -14.79 -6.55 0.29
C TYR A 71 -14.81 -7.76 1.20
N GLN A 72 -15.50 -8.81 0.74
CA GLN A 72 -15.10 -10.15 1.09
C GLN A 72 -13.64 -10.20 0.65
N GLU A 73 -12.71 -10.04 1.60
CA GLU A 73 -11.36 -10.55 1.46
C GLU A 73 -11.50 -12.08 1.32
N GLU A 74 -11.96 -12.52 0.15
CA GLU A 74 -11.79 -13.87 -0.34
C GLU A 74 -10.30 -14.04 -0.69
N ASP A 75 -9.45 -14.05 0.31
CA ASP A 75 -8.14 -14.69 0.19
C ASP A 75 -7.68 -15.26 1.53
N ASN A 76 -8.56 -16.06 2.14
CA ASN A 76 -8.13 -17.14 3.03
C ASN A 76 -7.53 -18.31 2.22
N ASN A 77 -6.78 -18.04 1.14
CA ASN A 77 -5.75 -18.99 0.72
C ASN A 77 -4.65 -18.91 1.77
N GLU A 78 -4.81 -19.63 2.88
CA GLU A 78 -3.64 -20.06 3.62
C GLU A 78 -2.70 -20.69 2.58
N ASP A 79 -1.54 -20.07 2.35
CA ASP A 79 -0.50 -20.61 1.48
C ASP A 79 -0.02 -21.94 2.08
N LEU A 80 -0.77 -23.01 1.79
CA LEU A 80 -0.54 -24.35 2.29
C LEU A 80 0.51 -25.00 1.41
N THR A 81 1.65 -25.34 2.02
CA THR A 81 2.71 -26.08 1.34
C THR A 81 2.64 -27.54 1.73
N SER A 82 2.60 -28.44 0.75
CA SER A 82 2.66 -29.88 0.99
C SER A 82 4.11 -30.36 1.03
N ILE A 83 4.52 -30.96 2.15
CA ILE A 83 5.83 -31.58 2.33
C ILE A 83 5.59 -33.05 2.71
N ASP A 84 5.99 -33.96 1.83
CA ASP A 84 5.84 -35.42 2.00
C ASP A 84 4.40 -35.85 2.32
N GLY A 85 3.43 -35.25 1.63
CA GLY A 85 2.01 -35.58 1.74
C GLY A 85 1.32 -34.97 2.97
N VAL A 86 2.00 -34.11 3.72
CA VAL A 86 1.40 -33.33 4.81
C VAL A 86 1.41 -31.85 4.43
N THR A 87 0.25 -31.22 4.49
CA THR A 87 0.09 -29.78 4.29
C THR A 87 0.39 -29.01 5.56
N TYR A 88 1.17 -27.92 5.41
CA TYR A 88 1.51 -27.01 6.48
C TYR A 88 1.27 -25.58 6.01
N SER A 89 0.70 -24.74 6.89
CA SER A 89 0.78 -23.29 6.71
C SER A 89 2.20 -22.79 6.98
N TYR A 90 2.56 -21.66 6.38
CA TYR A 90 3.86 -21.03 6.58
C TYR A 90 4.16 -20.75 8.06
N ASP A 91 3.18 -20.22 8.80
CA ASP A 91 3.32 -19.92 10.23
C ASP A 91 3.56 -21.19 11.07
N LYS A 92 2.93 -22.29 10.67
CA LYS A 92 3.15 -23.59 11.30
C LYS A 92 4.58 -24.07 11.08
N MET A 93 5.10 -23.94 9.85
CA MET A 93 6.48 -24.28 9.53
C MET A 93 7.48 -23.41 10.31
N CYS A 94 7.24 -22.10 10.41
CA CYS A 94 8.07 -21.20 11.23
C CYS A 94 8.10 -21.63 12.69
N SER A 95 6.93 -21.92 13.28
CA SER A 95 6.82 -22.40 14.66
C SER A 95 7.58 -23.70 14.91
N ILE A 96 7.50 -24.65 13.96
CA ILE A 96 8.22 -25.92 14.01
C ILE A 96 9.73 -25.68 13.93
N VAL A 97 10.17 -24.85 12.99
CA VAL A 97 11.59 -24.53 12.78
C VAL A 97 12.17 -23.83 14.00
N GLU A 98 11.44 -22.87 14.58
CA GLU A 98 11.86 -22.16 15.79
C GLU A 98 12.00 -23.10 16.99
N TYR A 99 11.01 -23.95 17.22
CA TYR A 99 11.07 -24.97 18.28
C TYR A 99 12.26 -25.92 18.10
N SER A 100 12.61 -26.25 16.85
CA SER A 100 13.73 -27.13 16.55
C SER A 100 15.11 -26.55 16.88
N LYS A 101 15.22 -25.23 17.09
CA LYS A 101 16.50 -24.58 17.45
C LYS A 101 16.90 -24.89 18.89
N THR A 102 15.92 -25.04 19.77
CA THR A 102 16.11 -25.18 21.22
C THR A 102 15.85 -26.60 21.73
N HIS A 103 15.22 -27.46 20.92
CA HIS A 103 14.79 -28.79 21.35
C HIS A 103 15.35 -29.93 20.48
N THR A 104 15.47 -31.11 21.09
CA THR A 104 15.87 -32.32 20.37
C THR A 104 14.80 -32.76 19.37
N PHE A 105 15.21 -33.52 18.36
CA PHE A 105 14.28 -34.08 17.37
C PHE A 105 13.22 -35.00 18.00
N LEU A 106 13.57 -35.71 19.08
CA LEU A 106 12.62 -36.56 19.81
C LEU A 106 11.50 -35.74 20.46
N SER A 107 11.87 -34.65 21.15
CA SER A 107 10.93 -33.70 21.74
C SER A 107 10.04 -33.04 20.68
N LEU A 108 10.63 -32.67 19.54
CA LEU A 108 9.92 -32.11 18.40
C LEU A 108 8.90 -33.08 17.81
N ARG A 109 9.25 -34.36 17.65
CA ARG A 109 8.33 -35.41 17.18
C ARG A 109 7.18 -35.67 18.14
N ASN A 110 7.43 -35.59 19.45
CA ASN A 110 6.37 -35.74 20.46
C ASN A 110 5.34 -34.60 20.38
N ARG A 111 5.81 -33.37 20.16
CA ARG A 111 4.95 -32.18 20.02
C ARG A 111 4.24 -32.12 18.66
N TYR A 112 4.96 -32.43 17.58
CA TYR A 112 4.49 -32.34 16.20
C TYR A 112 4.46 -33.73 15.57
N LYS A 113 3.36 -34.45 15.80
CA LYS A 113 3.19 -35.87 15.39
C LYS A 113 3.35 -36.11 13.88
N ASN A 114 3.17 -35.08 13.06
CA ASN A 114 3.26 -35.18 11.59
C ASN A 114 4.70 -35.17 11.06
N ILE A 115 5.69 -34.84 11.90
CA ILE A 115 7.11 -34.81 11.52
C ILE A 115 7.73 -36.17 11.86
N LYS A 116 7.88 -37.01 10.84
CA LYS A 116 8.38 -38.38 10.96
C LYS A 116 9.91 -38.44 10.87
N TYR A 117 10.51 -37.58 10.04
CA TYR A 117 11.93 -37.69 9.67
C TYR A 117 12.66 -36.35 9.77
N LYS A 118 13.97 -36.38 10.06
CA LYS A 118 14.82 -35.16 10.08
C LYS A 118 14.87 -34.45 8.73
N GLU A 119 14.74 -35.19 7.64
CA GLU A 119 14.76 -34.61 6.29
C GLU A 119 13.56 -33.70 6.02
N GLN A 120 12.38 -34.02 6.58
CA GLN A 120 11.20 -33.12 6.52
C GLN A 120 11.52 -31.78 7.18
N LEU A 121 12.11 -31.82 8.38
CA LEU A 121 12.52 -30.62 9.10
C LEU A 121 13.57 -29.82 8.31
N ARG A 122 14.52 -30.49 7.65
CA ARG A 122 15.51 -29.82 6.80
C ARG A 122 14.87 -29.13 5.59
N ARG A 123 13.85 -29.74 4.98
CA ARG A 123 13.09 -29.11 3.89
C ARG A 123 12.28 -27.92 4.38
N MET A 124 11.63 -28.02 5.53
CA MET A 124 10.94 -26.89 6.16
C MET A 124 11.90 -25.74 6.47
N LYS A 125 13.09 -26.02 7.01
CA LYS A 125 14.12 -25.00 7.24
C LYS A 125 14.48 -24.29 5.94
N ARG A 126 14.83 -25.05 4.91
CA ARG A 126 15.12 -24.49 3.58
C ARG A 126 13.97 -23.66 3.04
N TYR A 127 12.73 -24.13 3.19
CA TYR A 127 11.54 -23.42 2.73
C TYR A 127 11.38 -22.09 3.46
N VAL A 128 11.40 -22.11 4.79
CA VAL A 128 11.29 -20.92 5.65
C VAL A 128 12.42 -19.92 5.36
N ASP A 129 13.64 -20.41 5.23
CA ASP A 129 14.82 -19.58 4.94
C ASP A 129 14.77 -18.99 3.51
N SER A 130 14.22 -19.72 2.53
CA SER A 130 14.17 -19.28 1.12
C SER A 130 13.00 -18.35 0.79
N GLN A 131 11.83 -18.57 1.38
CA GLN A 131 10.62 -17.83 1.05
C GLN A 131 10.59 -16.45 1.71
N GLY A 132 11.33 -16.26 2.81
CA GLY A 132 11.15 -15.10 3.68
C GLY A 132 9.74 -15.05 4.27
N THR A 133 9.54 -14.27 5.32
CA THR A 133 8.20 -14.08 5.88
C THR A 133 7.35 -13.24 4.90
N LYS A 134 6.02 -13.38 4.95
CA LYS A 134 5.10 -12.49 4.19
C LYS A 134 5.48 -11.01 4.38
N ILE A 135 5.85 -10.66 5.61
CA ILE A 135 6.35 -9.33 5.99
C ILE A 135 7.64 -8.97 5.23
N GLN A 136 8.62 -9.88 5.15
CA GLN A 136 9.86 -9.63 4.41
C GLN A 136 9.61 -9.47 2.91
N LYS A 137 8.67 -10.23 2.33
CA LYS A 137 8.28 -10.07 0.93
C LYS A 137 7.63 -8.72 0.67
N PHE A 138 6.67 -8.33 1.51
CA PHE A 138 6.06 -7.01 1.41
C PHE A 138 7.07 -5.89 1.59
N ARG A 139 7.96 -6.02 2.57
CA ARG A 139 9.06 -5.07 2.78
C ARG A 139 9.96 -4.97 1.55
N CYS A 140 10.30 -6.07 0.89
CA CYS A 140 11.09 -6.05 -0.35
C CYS A 140 10.35 -5.37 -1.51
N ILE A 141 9.03 -5.54 -1.61
CA ILE A 141 8.19 -4.86 -2.60
C ILE A 141 8.13 -3.37 -2.30
N ASP A 142 7.92 -3.01 -1.03
CA ASP A 142 7.82 -1.64 -0.55
C ASP A 142 9.14 -0.88 -0.76
N GLU A 143 10.27 -1.46 -0.35
CA GLU A 143 11.61 -0.90 -0.59
C GLU A 143 11.89 -0.70 -2.09
N PHE A 144 11.43 -1.63 -2.95
CA PHE A 144 11.56 -1.50 -4.40
C PHE A 144 10.70 -0.36 -4.97
N VAL A 145 9.42 -0.30 -4.59
CA VAL A 145 8.49 0.74 -5.05
C VAL A 145 8.96 2.11 -4.57
N TYR A 146 9.41 2.21 -3.32
CA TYR A 146 9.96 3.42 -2.74
C TYR A 146 11.21 3.89 -3.50
N ALA A 147 12.14 2.99 -3.81
CA ALA A 147 13.33 3.33 -4.59
C ALA A 147 12.99 3.87 -6.00
N GLU A 148 12.00 3.27 -6.68
CA GLU A 148 11.52 3.76 -7.97
C GLU A 148 10.82 5.12 -7.84
N PHE A 149 10.09 5.34 -6.75
CA PHE A 149 9.47 6.64 -6.46
C PHE A 149 10.51 7.75 -6.27
N ILE A 150 11.58 7.49 -5.51
CA ILE A 150 12.71 8.43 -5.36
C ILE A 150 13.34 8.76 -6.72
N ARG A 151 13.61 7.75 -7.55
CA ARG A 151 14.16 7.97 -8.91
C ARG A 151 13.23 8.82 -9.79
N ALA A 152 11.93 8.58 -9.71
CA ALA A 152 10.95 9.37 -10.44
C ALA A 152 10.94 10.83 -9.98
N ARG A 153 11.01 11.08 -8.66
CA ARG A 153 11.13 12.41 -8.08
C ARG A 153 12.41 13.14 -8.49
N GLU A 154 13.56 12.47 -8.43
CA GLU A 154 14.84 13.02 -8.92
C GLU A 154 14.77 13.40 -10.40
N SER A 155 14.00 12.65 -11.18
CA SER A 155 13.75 12.91 -12.60
C SER A 155 12.62 13.90 -12.86
N SER A 156 12.04 14.50 -11.82
CA SER A 156 10.87 15.41 -11.90
C SER A 156 9.65 14.80 -12.62
N LEU A 157 9.48 13.48 -12.51
CA LEU A 157 8.33 12.75 -13.02
C LEU A 157 7.22 12.67 -11.96
N ALA A 158 5.98 12.91 -12.39
CA ALA A 158 4.82 12.64 -11.56
C ALA A 158 4.59 11.12 -11.47
N VAL A 159 4.30 10.62 -10.28
CA VAL A 159 3.94 9.22 -10.04
C VAL A 159 2.48 9.17 -9.67
N HIS A 160 1.69 8.37 -10.40
CA HIS A 160 0.29 8.13 -10.12
C HIS A 160 0.11 6.78 -9.41
N ASP A 161 -1.04 6.57 -8.76
CA ASP A 161 -1.37 5.31 -8.09
C ASP A 161 -1.35 4.11 -9.05
N SER A 162 -1.67 4.34 -10.33
CA SER A 162 -1.57 3.33 -11.38
C SER A 162 -0.12 2.88 -11.62
N ASP A 163 0.85 3.77 -11.48
CA ASP A 163 2.28 3.46 -11.59
C ASP A 163 2.76 2.64 -10.39
N VAL A 164 2.31 3.01 -9.18
CA VAL A 164 2.59 2.25 -7.95
C VAL A 164 2.08 0.82 -8.11
N ARG A 165 0.81 0.64 -8.50
CA ARG A 165 0.22 -0.68 -8.74
C ARG A 165 0.99 -1.48 -9.77
N ARG A 166 1.40 -0.85 -10.88
CA ARG A 166 2.21 -1.49 -11.94
C ARG A 166 3.58 -1.94 -11.42
N LEU A 167 4.25 -1.11 -10.62
CA LEU A 167 5.56 -1.42 -10.04
C LEU A 167 5.48 -2.56 -9.02
N THR A 168 4.45 -2.55 -8.17
CA THR A 168 4.15 -3.63 -7.21
C THR A 168 3.96 -4.96 -7.95
N LEU A 169 3.16 -4.99 -9.01
CA LEU A 169 2.95 -6.20 -9.81
C LEU A 169 4.23 -6.65 -10.51
N LYS A 170 5.00 -5.71 -11.08
CA LYS A 170 6.28 -5.99 -11.73
C LYS A 170 7.26 -6.68 -10.76
N LYS A 171 7.34 -6.21 -9.52
CA LYS A 171 8.21 -6.80 -8.51
C LYS A 171 7.69 -8.15 -8.00
N LYS A 172 6.37 -8.28 -7.80
CA LYS A 172 5.73 -9.55 -7.40
C LYS A 172 6.03 -10.69 -8.38
N HIS A 173 6.01 -10.42 -9.69
CA HIS A 173 6.31 -11.44 -10.71
C HIS A 173 7.81 -11.76 -10.87
N ALA A 174 8.69 -10.90 -10.36
CA ALA A 174 10.13 -11.07 -10.43
C ALA A 174 10.74 -11.70 -9.16
N ALA A 175 9.93 -11.88 -8.11
CA ALA A 175 10.28 -12.50 -6.83
C ALA A 175 9.76 -13.95 -6.79
#